data_AF-A0A3D2U880-F1
#
_entry.id   AF-A0A3D2U880-F1
#
_cell.length_a   1.000
_cell.length_b   1.000
_cell.length_c   1.000
_cell.angle_alpha   90.00
_cell.angle_beta   90.00
_cell.angle_gamma   90.00
#
_symmetry.space_group_name_H-M   'P 1'
#
loop_
_entity.id
_entity.type
_entity.pdbx_description
1 polymer ?
#
loop_
_entity_poly.entity_id
_entity_poly.type
_entity_poly.pdbx_seq_one_letter_code
_entity_poly.pdbx_strand_id
1 'polypeptide(L)' 'TGRDHHPHGFTVWLAGAGVKRGTIHGRTDELGFHAVENPHYVTDLHATVL' A
#
# COMPACT_ATOMS: atom_id res chain seq x y z
N THR A 1 12.64 -15.10 -15.31
CA THR A 1 11.64 -15.44 -14.28
C THR A 1 11.88 -14.54 -13.09
N GLY A 2 11.17 -13.41 -13.03
CA GLY A 2 11.25 -12.52 -11.88
C GLY A 2 10.58 -13.23 -10.70
N ARG A 3 11.28 -13.36 -9.57
CA ARG A 3 10.67 -13.80 -8.31
C ARG A 3 9.39 -13.00 -8.14
N ASP A 4 8.25 -13.67 -8.03
CA ASP A 4 6.92 -13.08 -7.93
C ASP A 4 6.99 -11.74 -7.19
N HIS A 5 6.95 -10.64 -7.96
CA HIS A 5 7.42 -9.33 -7.51
C HIS A 5 6.30 -8.62 -6.74
N HIS A 6 5.94 -9.22 -5.60
CA HIS A 6 4.85 -8.81 -4.72
C HIS A 6 3.50 -8.69 -5.46
N PRO A 7 2.99 -9.77 -6.07
CA PRO A 7 1.82 -9.71 -6.96
C PRO A 7 0.51 -9.36 -6.25
N HIS A 8 0.45 -9.45 -4.91
CA HIS A 8 -0.80 -9.42 -4.16
C HIS A 8 -0.86 -8.37 -3.03
N GLY A 9 0.28 -7.81 -2.62
CA GLY A 9 0.33 -6.81 -1.55
C GLY A 9 1.73 -6.25 -1.37
N PHE A 10 1.82 -4.94 -1.10
CA PHE A 10 3.05 -4.24 -0.76
C PHE A 10 2.76 -3.04 0.14
N THR A 11 3.77 -2.58 0.88
CA THR A 11 3.65 -1.45 1.81
C THR A 11 4.23 -0.17 1.20
N VAL A 12 3.53 0.94 1.40
CA VAL A 12 3.98 2.29 1.02
C VAL A 12 4.06 3.16 2.27
N TRP A 13 5.10 4.01 2.32
CA TRP A 13 5.26 5.02 3.35
C TRP A 13 5.05 6.41 2.77
N LEU A 14 4.22 7.23 3.44
CA LEU A 14 3.98 8.62 3.09
C LEU A 14 4.38 9.54 4.25
N ALA A 15 4.97 10.68 3.91
CA ALA A 15 5.34 11.74 4.85
C ALA A 15 5.27 13.11 4.16
N GLY A 16 5.11 14.19 4.94
CA GLY A 16 5.01 15.54 4.40
C GLY A 16 3.63 15.84 3.77
N ALA A 17 3.56 16.86 2.92
CA ALA A 17 2.37 17.25 2.13
C ALA A 17 1.03 17.34 2.90
N GLY A 18 1.08 17.62 4.22
CA GLY A 18 -0.11 17.66 5.07
C GLY A 18 -0.72 16.30 5.41
N VAL A 19 -0.05 15.18 5.08
CA VAL A 19 -0.53 13.82 5.42
C VAL A 19 -0.65 13.67 6.94
N LYS A 20 -1.79 13.12 7.38
CA LYS A 20 -2.09 12.92 8.81
C LYS A 20 -1.10 11.94 9.46
N ARG A 21 -0.28 12.43 10.39
CA ARG A 21 0.72 11.63 11.12
C ARG A 21 0.11 10.46 11.88
N GLY A 22 0.88 9.37 12.02
CA GLY A 22 0.51 8.22 12.86
C GLY A 22 -0.73 7.46 12.38
N THR A 23 -1.06 7.57 11.09
CA THR A 23 -2.21 6.89 10.49
C THR A 23 -1.74 5.60 9.82
N ILE A 24 -2.49 4.51 10.03
CA ILE A 24 -2.36 3.27 9.28
C ILE A 24 -3.64 3.13 8.46
N HIS A 25 -3.51 2.93 7.15
CA HIS A 25 -4.64 2.73 6.24
C HIS A 25 -4.47 1.40 5.51
N GLY A 26 -5.37 0.47 5.78
CA GLY A 26 -5.35 -0.87 5.23
C GLY A 26 -4.44 -1.83 5.98
N ARG A 27 -4.46 -3.10 5.56
CA ARG A 27 -3.77 -4.21 6.22
C ARG A 27 -3.65 -5.40 5.28
N THR A 28 -2.60 -6.19 5.46
CA THR A 28 -2.41 -7.48 4.79
C THR A 28 -2.92 -8.65 5.63
N ASP A 29 -3.05 -9.83 5.02
CA ASP A 29 -3.22 -11.08 5.78
C ASP A 29 -2.07 -11.29 6.81
N GLU A 30 -2.23 -12.29 7.68
CA GLU A 30 -1.27 -12.58 8.77
C GLU A 30 0.14 -12.94 8.26
N LEU A 31 0.25 -13.40 7.00
CA LEU A 31 1.52 -13.74 6.38
C LEU A 31 2.15 -12.54 5.63
N GLY A 32 1.42 -11.44 5.48
CA GLY A 32 1.85 -10.28 4.72
C GLY A 32 1.71 -10.41 3.20
N PHE A 33 0.91 -11.37 2.71
CA PHE A 33 0.90 -11.75 1.29
C PHE A 33 -0.15 -11.00 0.47
N HIS A 34 -1.39 -10.88 0.96
CA HIS A 34 -2.50 -10.21 0.27
C HIS A 34 -2.98 -8.99 1.05
N ALA A 35 -3.33 -7.91 0.36
CA ALA A 35 -4.09 -6.81 0.96
C ALA A 35 -5.54 -7.26 1.24
N VAL A 36 -5.98 -7.18 2.50
CA VAL A 36 -7.30 -7.67 2.95
C VAL A 36 -8.21 -6.57 3.48
N GLU A 37 -7.66 -5.38 3.77
CA GLU A 37 -8.40 -4.24 4.29
C GLU A 37 -8.06 -2.99 3.48
N ASN A 38 -9.09 -2.31 2.96
CA ASN A 38 -9.00 -1.14 2.08
C ASN A 38 -7.93 -1.28 0.95
N PRO A 39 -8.00 -2.36 0.13
CA PRO A 39 -7.02 -2.60 -0.91
C PRO A 39 -7.12 -1.54 -2.02
N HIS A 40 -5.97 -1.12 -2.53
CA HIS A 40 -5.83 -0.14 -3.61
C HIS A 40 -4.80 -0.60 -4.62
N TYR A 41 -4.91 -0.11 -5.85
CA TYR A 41 -3.89 -0.30 -6.87
C TYR A 41 -2.82 0.79 -6.76
N VAL A 42 -1.60 0.51 -7.24
CA VAL A 42 -0.50 1.51 -7.24
C VAL A 42 -0.87 2.78 -8.01
N THR A 43 -1.76 2.67 -8.99
CA THR A 43 -2.28 3.82 -9.76
C THR A 43 -3.10 4.78 -8.90
N ASP A 44 -3.77 4.29 -7.86
CA ASP A 44 -4.57 5.13 -6.96
C ASP A 44 -3.66 6.01 -6.11
N LEU A 45 -2.48 5.50 -5.73
CA LEU A 45 -1.46 6.28 -5.07
C LEU A 45 -0.93 7.40 -5.97
N HIS A 46 -0.66 7.10 -7.25
CA HIS A 46 -0.23 8.13 -8.20
C HIS A 46 -1.29 9.22 -8.35
N ALA A 47 -2.56 8.84 -8.48
CA ALA A 47 -3.68 9.79 -8.57
C ALA A 47 -3.89 10.62 -7.29
N THR A 48 -3.38 10.15 -6.13
CA THR A 48 -3.48 10.88 -4.86
C THR A 48 -2.36 11.90 -4.69
N VAL A 49 -1.17 11.64 -5.25
CA VAL A 49 0.03 12.46 -5.03
C VAL A 49 0.29 13.47 -6.16
N LEU A 50 -0.25 13.23 -7.36
CA LEU A 50 -0.12 14.10 -8.54
C LEU A 50 -1.36 15.00 -8.71
#